data_AF-A0A3A4YTZ8-F1
#
_entry.id   AF-A0A3A4YTZ8-F1
#
_cell.length_a   1.000
_cell.length_b   1.000
_cell.length_c   1.000
_cell.angle_alpha   90.00
_cell.angle_beta   90.00
_cell.angle_gamma   90.00
#
_symmetry.space_group_name_H-M   'P 1'
#
loop_
_entity.id
_entity.type
_entity.pdbx_description
1 polymer ?
#
loop_
_entity_poly.entity_id
_entity_poly.type
_entity_poly.pdbx_seq_one_letter_code
_entity_poly.pdbx_strand_id
1 'polypeptide(L)' 'MGGCTRCESCIEICPSVFSYNNETGWIDVAEMDCYPTEEVEEAMVFCPGRCIYWEER' A
#
# COMPACT_ATOMS: atom_id res chain seq x y z
N MET A 1 -1.33 -0.15 18.39
CA MET A 1 -1.76 0.84 17.38
C MET A 1 -0.87 0.64 16.16
N GLY A 2 -1.38 -0.09 15.16
CA GLY A 2 -0.70 -0.30 13.88
C GLY A 2 -1.18 0.77 12.91
N GLY A 3 -0.28 1.66 12.52
CA GLY A 3 -0.52 2.68 11.50
C GLY A 3 0.61 2.61 10.49
N CYS A 4 0.40 3.18 9.31
CA CYS A 4 1.46 3.30 8.32
C CYS A 4 2.66 4.04 8.95
N THR A 5 3.83 3.40 8.94
CA THR A 5 5.08 3.97 9.48
C THR A 5 5.85 4.78 8.44
N ARG A 6 5.31 4.93 7.22
CA ARG A 6 6.00 5.57 6.08
C ARG A 6 7.34 4.90 5.78
N CYS A 7 7.38 3.57 5.86
CA CYS A 7 8.54 2.79 5.44
C CYS A 7 8.75 2.78 3.91
N GLU A 8 7.75 3.22 3.14
CA GLU A 8 7.77 3.34 1.68
C GLU A 8 7.93 2.02 0.90
N SER A 9 8.09 0.88 1.58
CA SER A 9 8.25 -0.44 0.93
C SER A 9 7.09 -0.80 0.00
N CYS A 10 5.85 -0.38 0.31
CA CYS A 10 4.72 -0.61 -0.58
C CYS A 10 4.83 0.16 -1.91
N ILE A 11 5.45 1.34 -1.91
CA ILE A 11 5.70 2.13 -3.13
C ILE A 11 6.82 1.50 -3.94
N GLU A 12 7.89 1.01 -3.28
CA GLU A 12 8.98 0.33 -3.98
C GLU A 12 8.53 -0.98 -4.66
N ILE A 13 7.65 -1.73 -4.00
CA ILE A 13 7.14 -3.01 -4.51
C ILE A 13 6.07 -2.79 -5.60
N CYS A 14 5.11 -1.91 -5.37
CA CYS A 14 3.99 -1.69 -6.28
C CYS A 14 3.68 -0.19 -6.48
N PRO A 15 4.53 0.54 -7.23
CA PRO A 15 4.39 1.99 -7.44
C PRO A 15 3.17 2.37 -8.29
N SER A 16 2.59 1.42 -9.01
CA SER A 16 1.36 1.60 -9.77
C SER A 16 0.12 1.73 -8.88
N VAL A 17 0.15 1.08 -7.71
CA VAL A 17 -0.95 1.05 -6.74
C VAL A 17 -0.72 2.01 -5.59
N PHE A 18 0.49 2.06 -5.02
CA PHE A 18 0.78 2.87 -3.84
C PHE A 18 1.60 4.10 -4.20
N SER A 19 1.19 5.26 -3.71
CA SER A 19 1.93 6.51 -3.88
C SER A 19 1.95 7.34 -2.61
N TYR A 20 3.04 8.08 -2.36
CA TYR A 20 3.10 9.00 -1.22
C TYR A 20 2.41 10.31 -1.58
N ASN A 21 1.37 10.65 -0.84
CA ASN A 21 0.69 11.92 -0.97
C ASN A 21 1.36 12.97 -0.06
N ASN A 22 2.00 13.95 -0.68
CA ASN A 22 2.69 15.04 0.02
C ASN A 22 1.74 16.01 0.73
N GLU A 23 0.48 16.10 0.30
CA GLU A 23 -0.53 16.98 0.90
C GLU A 23 -1.11 16.37 2.19
N THR A 24 -1.41 15.07 2.17
CA THR A 24 -1.96 14.36 3.34
C THR A 24 -0.86 13.82 4.26
N GLY A 25 0.33 13.57 3.72
CA GLY A 25 1.44 12.92 4.41
C GLY A 25 1.23 11.41 4.61
N TRP A 26 0.43 10.77 3.77
CA TRP A 26 0.10 9.34 3.85
C TRP A 26 0.28 8.64 2.51
N ILE A 27 0.20 7.31 2.54
CA ILE A 27 0.20 6.49 1.33
C ILE A 27 -1.22 6.46 0.79
N ASP A 28 -1.40 6.90 -0.45
CA ASP A 28 -2.64 6.76 -1.20
C ASP A 28 -2.61 5.49 -2.07
N VAL A 29 -3.79 4.94 -2.29
CA VAL A 29 -4.03 3.79 -3.16
C VAL A 29 -4.72 4.28 -4.43
N ALA A 30 -4.13 3.99 -5.59
CA ALA A 30 -4.71 4.30 -6.88
C ALA A 30 -5.98 3.47 -7.11
N GLU A 31 -7.07 4.12 -7.52
CA GLU A 31 -8.31 3.43 -7.86
C GLU A 31 -8.16 2.71 -9.21
N MET A 32 -8.25 1.38 -9.19
CA MET A 32 -8.07 0.52 -10.36
C MET A 32 -9.19 -0.53 -10.44
N ASP A 33 -9.60 -0.89 -11.66
CA ASP A 33 -10.54 -2.00 -11.88
C ASP A 33 -9.94 -3.35 -11.47
N CYS A 34 -8.62 -3.52 -11.61
CA CYS A 34 -7.89 -4.72 -11.25
C CYS A 34 -6.53 -4.35 -10.67
N TYR A 35 -6.24 -4.87 -9.48
CA TYR A 35 -4.96 -4.67 -8.81
C TYR A 35 -4.01 -5.85 -9.10
N PRO A 36 -2.70 -5.60 -9.24
CA PRO A 36 -1.70 -6.65 -9.34
C PRO A 36 -1.60 -7.43 -8.03
N THR A 37 -2.35 -8.53 -7.91
CA THR A 37 -2.47 -9.28 -6.65
C THR A 37 -1.13 -9.72 -6.09
N GLU A 38 -0.21 -10.24 -6.93
CA GLU A 38 1.11 -10.69 -6.47
C GLU A 38 1.93 -9.54 -5.86
N GLU A 39 1.99 -8.38 -6.52
CA GLU A 39 2.72 -7.21 -6.03
C GLU A 39 2.09 -6.64 -4.74
N VAL A 40 0.76 -6.60 -4.69
CA VAL A 40 0.03 -6.12 -3.50
C VAL A 40 0.22 -7.07 -2.31
N GLU A 41 0.16 -8.38 -2.54
CA GLU A 41 0.41 -9.39 -1.50
C GLU A 41 1.86 -9.33 -1.00
N GLU A 42 2.83 -9.11 -1.90
CA GLU A 42 4.21 -8.89 -1.50
C GLU A 42 4.34 -7.62 -0.62
N ALA A 43 3.73 -6.51 -1.04
CA ALA A 43 3.69 -5.28 -0.24
C ALA A 43 3.04 -5.49 1.14
N MET A 44 2.00 -6.33 1.24
CA MET A 44 1.37 -6.70 2.52
C MET A 44 2.34 -7.44 3.45
N VAL A 45 3.17 -8.34 2.91
CA VAL A 45 4.18 -9.09 3.68
C VAL A 45 5.29 -8.17 4.20
N PHE A 46 5.77 -7.24 3.36
CA PHE A 46 6.83 -6.31 3.73
C PHE A 46 6.37 -5.16 4.62
N CYS A 47 5.07 -4.88 4.69
CA CYS A 47 4.54 -3.79 5.50
C CYS A 47 4.71 -4.09 7.02
N PRO A 48 5.63 -3.41 7.74
CA PRO A 48 5.83 -3.65 9.16
C PRO A 48 4.62 -3.21 10.00
N GLY A 49 3.87 -2.22 9.51
CA GLY A 49 2.65 -1.72 10.12
C GLY A 49 1.43 -2.61 9.88
N ARG A 50 1.53 -3.60 8.97
CA ARG A 50 0.42 -4.47 8.52
C ARG A 50 -0.86 -3.67 8.23
N CYS A 51 -0.72 -2.55 7.53
CA CYS A 51 -1.81 -1.61 7.26
C CYS A 51 -2.43 -1.76 5.86
N ILE A 52 -1.99 -2.75 5.09
CA ILE A 52 -2.51 -3.05 3.75
C ILE A 52 -3.37 -4.31 3.87
N TYR A 53 -4.61 -4.25 3.39
CA TYR A 53 -5.56 -5.37 3.41
C TYR A 53 -6.52 -5.26 2.23
N TRP A 54 -6.98 -6.41 1.74
CA TRP A 54 -8.06 -6.48 0.78
C TRP A 54 -9.39 -6.20 1.50
N GLU A 55 -10.23 -5.34 0.93
CA GLU A 55 -11.61 -5.22 1.39
C GLU A 55 -12.42 -6.41 0.87
N GLU A 56 -13.04 -7.17 1.78
CA GLU A 56 -14.01 -8.19 1.42
C GLU A 56 -15.30 -7.48 0.97
N ARG A 57 -15.75 -7.78 -0.24
CA ARG A 57 -16.98 -7.23 -0.83
C ARG A 57 -18.21 -8.08 -0.53
#